data_AF-A0A0U1ZVE2-F1
#
_entry.id   AF-A0A0U1ZVE2-F1
#
_cell.length_a   1.000
_cell.length_b   1.000
_cell.length_c   1.000
_cell.angle_alpha   90.00
_cell.angle_beta   90.00
_cell.angle_gamma   90.00
#
_symmetry.space_group_name_H-M   'P 1'
#
loop_
_entity.id
_entity.type
_entity.pdbx_description
1 polymer ?
#
loop_
_entity_poly.entity_id
_entity_poly.type
_entity_poly.pdbx_seq_one_letter_code
_entity_poly.pdbx_strand_id
1 'polypeptide(L)'
;VYGAICENLSKVGLAENTRVVLEKPIGSDLESSRKVNDAVAQFFPENRTYRIDHYLGKETVQNLIALRFANSLFETQWNQNYISHVEITVAEQVGIEGRWGYFDKAGQLRDMIQNHLLQLLCLIAMDPPADLSADSIRDEKVKVLKALAPISPDGLTTQVVRGQYIAGYSAGKPVPGYLEEENSNTQSDTETFVALRADIRNWR
;
A
#
# COMPACT_ATOMS: atom_id res chain seq x y z
N VAL A 1 -14.91 1.33 -15.36
CA VAL A 1 -14.32 2.55 -15.97
C VAL A 1 -13.00 2.24 -16.67
N TYR A 2 -11.97 1.73 -15.96
CA TYR A 2 -10.66 1.39 -16.54
C TYR A 2 -10.73 0.57 -17.84
N GLY A 3 -11.40 -0.60 -17.81
CA GLY A 3 -11.51 -1.46 -18.98
C GLY A 3 -12.11 -0.76 -20.21
N ALA A 4 -13.20 -0.01 -20.03
CA ALA A 4 -13.85 0.71 -21.13
C ALA A 4 -12.94 1.82 -21.72
N ILE A 5 -12.15 2.50 -20.88
CA ILE A 5 -11.18 3.51 -21.38
C ILE A 5 -10.09 2.81 -22.20
N CYS A 6 -9.49 1.74 -21.65
CA CYS A 6 -8.45 0.99 -22.35
C CYS A 6 -8.94 0.39 -23.68
N GLU A 7 -10.16 -0.15 -23.68
CA GLU A 7 -10.81 -0.68 -24.88
C GLU A 7 -10.97 0.41 -25.95
N ASN A 8 -11.49 1.58 -25.57
CA ASN A 8 -11.68 2.67 -26.52
C ASN A 8 -10.36 3.23 -27.05
N LEU A 9 -9.32 3.34 -26.20
CA LEU A 9 -7.98 3.72 -26.63
C LEU A 9 -7.37 2.71 -27.61
N SER A 10 -7.65 1.43 -27.40
CA SER A 10 -7.23 0.37 -28.33
C SER A 10 -7.99 0.45 -29.66
N LYS A 11 -9.32 0.65 -29.64
CA LYS A 11 -10.14 0.80 -30.86
C LYS A 11 -9.70 1.94 -31.77
N VAL A 12 -9.17 3.02 -31.21
CA VAL A 12 -8.63 4.16 -31.99
C VAL A 12 -7.14 4.03 -32.32
N GLY A 13 -6.52 2.88 -32.05
CA GLY A 13 -5.13 2.58 -32.38
C GLY A 13 -4.09 3.26 -31.48
N LEU A 14 -4.50 3.90 -30.37
CA LEU A 14 -3.56 4.56 -29.46
C LEU A 14 -2.87 3.60 -28.50
N ALA A 15 -3.47 2.43 -28.23
CA ALA A 15 -2.95 1.49 -27.24
C ALA A 15 -1.62 0.83 -27.61
N GLU A 16 -1.17 0.82 -28.86
CA GLU A 16 0.08 0.11 -29.25
C GLU A 16 1.36 0.90 -28.93
N ASN A 17 1.31 2.23 -29.05
CA ASN A 17 2.48 3.11 -28.94
C ASN A 17 2.51 3.95 -27.66
N THR A 18 1.57 3.72 -26.76
CA THR A 18 1.44 4.49 -25.51
C THR A 18 1.68 3.62 -24.29
N ARG A 19 1.81 4.27 -23.15
CA ARG A 19 1.83 3.63 -21.83
C ARG A 19 0.62 4.12 -21.07
N VAL A 20 0.01 3.24 -20.28
CA VAL A 20 -1.13 3.60 -19.43
C VAL A 20 -0.65 3.80 -18.00
N VAL A 21 -1.11 4.88 -17.37
CA VAL A 21 -0.86 5.19 -15.96
C VAL A 21 -2.19 5.06 -15.22
N LEU A 22 -2.23 4.23 -14.19
CA LEU A 22 -3.42 3.93 -13.40
C LEU A 22 -3.27 4.50 -11.99
N GLU A 23 -4.25 5.28 -11.56
CA GLU A 23 -4.34 5.78 -10.19
C GLU A 23 -5.16 4.84 -9.29
N LYS A 24 -4.98 4.94 -7.97
CA LYS A 24 -5.83 4.21 -7.01
C LYS A 24 -7.28 4.74 -7.08
N PRO A 25 -8.31 3.90 -6.84
CA PRO A 25 -8.24 2.49 -6.43
C PRO A 25 -8.18 1.48 -7.60
N ILE A 26 -7.38 0.43 -7.45
CA ILE A 26 -7.28 -0.70 -8.39
C ILE A 26 -8.03 -1.91 -7.80
N GLY A 27 -9.35 -1.77 -7.74
CA GLY A 27 -10.22 -2.68 -6.98
C GLY A 27 -10.30 -2.32 -5.48
N SER A 28 -11.23 -2.98 -4.78
CA SER A 28 -11.46 -2.86 -3.33
C SER A 28 -11.16 -4.14 -2.55
N ASP A 29 -10.92 -5.23 -3.28
CA ASP A 29 -10.62 -6.57 -2.83
C ASP A 29 -9.90 -7.34 -3.94
N LEU A 30 -9.51 -8.59 -3.68
CA LEU A 30 -8.78 -9.42 -4.64
C LEU A 30 -9.58 -9.66 -5.94
N GLU A 31 -10.88 -9.91 -5.84
CA GLU A 31 -11.71 -10.27 -6.99
C GLU A 31 -11.88 -9.06 -7.93
N SER A 32 -12.25 -7.91 -7.38
CA SER A 32 -12.38 -6.66 -8.11
C SER A 32 -11.04 -6.19 -8.67
N SER A 33 -9.94 -6.36 -7.93
CA SER A 33 -8.60 -6.02 -8.43
C SER A 33 -8.19 -6.89 -9.63
N ARG A 34 -8.47 -8.20 -9.58
CA ARG A 34 -8.26 -9.09 -10.74
C ARG A 34 -9.06 -8.64 -11.96
N LYS A 35 -10.35 -8.36 -11.79
CA LYS A 35 -11.21 -7.84 -12.87
C LYS A 35 -10.65 -6.57 -13.51
N VAL A 36 -10.15 -5.62 -12.71
CA VAL A 36 -9.53 -4.39 -13.23
C VAL A 36 -8.23 -4.71 -13.98
N ASN A 37 -7.36 -5.54 -13.40
CA ASN A 37 -6.08 -5.89 -14.01
C ASN A 37 -6.26 -6.66 -15.32
N ASP A 38 -7.15 -7.65 -15.36
CA ASP A 38 -7.43 -8.45 -16.56
C ASP A 38 -7.98 -7.56 -17.69
N ALA A 39 -8.89 -6.64 -17.35
CA ALA A 39 -9.47 -5.71 -18.32
C ALA A 39 -8.44 -4.71 -18.89
N VAL A 40 -7.43 -4.32 -18.12
CA VAL A 40 -6.33 -3.48 -18.61
C VAL A 40 -5.35 -4.31 -19.44
N ALA A 41 -4.96 -5.49 -18.93
CA ALA A 41 -3.99 -6.39 -19.55
C ALA A 41 -4.42 -6.88 -20.94
N GLN A 42 -5.74 -6.91 -21.20
CA GLN A 42 -6.28 -7.20 -22.53
C GLN A 42 -5.78 -6.22 -23.61
N PHE A 43 -5.49 -4.97 -23.25
CA PHE A 43 -5.14 -3.92 -24.20
C PHE A 43 -3.73 -3.35 -24.02
N PHE A 44 -3.21 -3.39 -22.78
CA PHE A 44 -1.87 -2.90 -22.44
C PHE A 44 -1.06 -4.04 -21.80
N PRO A 45 0.08 -4.44 -22.39
CA PRO A 45 0.97 -5.41 -21.77
C PRO A 45 1.59 -4.82 -20.49
N GLU A 46 2.06 -5.71 -19.61
CA GLU A 46 2.56 -5.33 -18.27
C GLU A 46 3.73 -4.34 -18.32
N ASN A 47 4.63 -4.45 -19.29
CA ASN A 47 5.75 -3.51 -19.47
C ASN A 47 5.33 -2.09 -19.91
N ARG A 48 4.05 -1.88 -20.23
CA ARG A 48 3.47 -0.57 -20.59
C ARG A 48 2.36 -0.13 -19.63
N THR A 49 2.19 -0.84 -18.52
CA THR A 49 1.18 -0.57 -17.51
C THR A 49 1.83 -0.09 -16.22
N TYR A 50 1.61 1.17 -15.87
CA TYR A 50 2.20 1.82 -14.71
C TYR A 50 1.11 2.07 -13.66
N ARG A 51 1.15 1.31 -12.57
CA ARG A 51 0.23 1.46 -11.44
C ARG A 51 0.89 2.39 -10.42
N ILE A 52 0.25 3.51 -10.11
CA ILE A 52 0.84 4.53 -9.26
C ILE A 52 0.67 4.16 -7.79
N ASP A 53 1.80 4.14 -7.10
CA ASP A 53 1.89 4.34 -5.67
C ASP A 53 2.86 5.50 -5.43
N HIS A 54 2.32 6.66 -5.06
CA HIS A 54 3.11 7.89 -4.95
C HIS A 54 4.18 7.83 -3.84
N TYR A 55 4.08 6.89 -2.87
CA TYR A 55 5.13 6.72 -1.87
C TYR A 55 6.44 6.23 -2.50
N LEU A 56 6.37 5.44 -3.58
CA LEU A 56 7.55 4.97 -4.32
C LEU A 56 8.29 6.11 -5.05
N GLY A 57 7.64 7.26 -5.23
CA GLY A 57 8.25 8.46 -5.78
C GLY A 57 8.97 9.34 -4.75
N LYS A 58 8.84 9.05 -3.45
CA LYS A 58 9.50 9.84 -2.39
C LYS A 58 10.99 9.50 -2.34
N GLU A 59 11.83 10.53 -2.31
CA GLU A 59 13.29 10.39 -2.30
C GLU A 59 13.80 9.48 -1.19
N THR A 60 13.28 9.63 0.03
CA THR A 60 13.66 8.81 1.19
C THR A 60 13.31 7.33 1.01
N VAL A 61 12.24 7.03 0.27
CA VAL A 61 11.82 5.65 -0.04
C VAL A 61 12.73 5.02 -1.08
N GLN A 62 13.10 5.78 -2.11
CA GLN A 62 14.06 5.32 -3.12
C GLN A 62 15.45 5.06 -2.52
N ASN A 63 15.84 5.86 -1.51
CA ASN A 63 17.10 5.71 -0.82
C ASN A 63 17.23 4.41 -0.01
N LEU A 64 16.13 3.69 0.28
CA LEU A 64 16.18 2.41 0.99
C LEU A 64 17.03 1.37 0.26
N ILE A 65 16.96 1.32 -1.07
CA ILE A 65 17.72 0.36 -1.88
C ILE A 65 19.23 0.67 -1.77
N ALA A 66 19.60 1.94 -1.92
CA ALA A 66 20.98 2.39 -1.78
C ALA A 66 21.51 2.15 -0.37
N LEU A 67 20.73 2.49 0.66
CA LEU A 67 21.10 2.27 2.06
C LEU A 67 21.40 0.79 2.34
N ARG A 68 20.52 -0.12 1.91
CA ARG A 68 20.62 -1.54 2.24
C ARG A 68 21.70 -2.27 1.45
N PHE A 69 21.88 -1.95 0.17
CA PHE A 69 22.70 -2.78 -0.72
C PHE A 69 23.99 -2.11 -1.22
N ALA A 70 24.16 -0.80 -1.03
CA ALA A 70 25.45 -0.13 -1.31
C ALA A 70 26.36 -0.05 -0.07
N ASN A 71 25.92 -0.55 1.09
CA ASN A 71 26.63 -0.44 2.36
C ASN A 71 26.75 -1.81 3.03
N SER A 72 27.97 -2.37 3.05
CA SER A 72 28.27 -3.69 3.64
C SER A 72 27.93 -3.78 5.14
N LEU A 73 28.00 -2.66 5.86
CA LEU A 73 27.62 -2.56 7.27
C LEU A 73 26.14 -2.94 7.46
N PHE A 74 25.25 -2.42 6.61
CA PHE A 74 23.83 -2.72 6.71
C PHE A 74 23.52 -4.11 6.16
N GLU A 75 24.09 -4.48 5.02
CA GLU A 75 23.84 -5.76 4.36
C GLU A 75 24.04 -6.96 5.30
N THR A 76 25.15 -6.99 6.04
CA THR A 76 25.50 -8.12 6.93
C THR A 76 24.62 -8.21 8.19
N GLN A 77 24.04 -7.08 8.62
CA GLN A 77 23.22 -6.99 9.82
C GLN A 77 21.72 -7.00 9.51
N TRP A 78 21.31 -6.98 8.23
CA TRP A 78 19.90 -6.90 7.84
C TRP A 78 19.19 -8.25 7.83
N ASN A 79 19.12 -8.89 9.00
CA ASN A 79 18.52 -10.21 9.21
C ASN A 79 18.07 -10.42 10.68
N GLN A 80 17.32 -11.50 10.91
CA GLN A 80 16.70 -11.90 12.18
C GLN A 80 17.67 -12.11 13.34
N ASN A 81 18.98 -12.33 13.07
CA ASN A 81 19.96 -12.47 14.15
C ASN A 81 20.33 -11.13 14.79
N TYR A 82 20.06 -10.02 14.11
CA TYR A 82 20.47 -8.68 14.54
C TYR A 82 19.29 -7.70 14.65
N ILE A 83 18.20 -7.94 13.92
CA ILE A 83 16.99 -7.13 13.96
C ILE A 83 15.93 -7.85 14.81
N SER A 84 15.53 -7.23 15.92
CA SER A 84 14.44 -7.76 16.76
C SER A 84 13.06 -7.53 16.14
N HIS A 85 12.85 -6.35 15.55
CA HIS A 85 11.64 -5.98 14.81
C HIS A 85 11.92 -4.76 13.92
N VAL A 86 11.00 -4.53 12.97
CA VAL A 86 10.93 -3.32 12.17
C VAL A 86 9.57 -2.67 12.41
N GLU A 87 9.58 -1.35 12.64
CA GLU A 87 8.36 -0.55 12.73
C GLU A 87 8.26 0.38 11.51
N ILE A 88 7.09 0.41 10.88
CA ILE A 88 6.77 1.32 9.77
C ILE A 88 5.59 2.18 10.22
N THR A 89 5.86 3.45 10.49
CA THR A 89 4.86 4.39 11.01
C THR A 89 4.54 5.46 9.98
N VAL A 90 3.25 5.63 9.69
CA VAL A 90 2.73 6.77 8.95
C VAL A 90 1.64 7.41 9.80
N ALA A 91 1.88 8.65 10.22
CA ALA A 91 0.99 9.42 11.07
C ALA A 91 0.60 10.72 10.38
N GLU A 92 -0.68 11.06 10.47
CA GLU A 92 -1.25 12.29 9.93
C GLU A 92 -1.85 13.11 11.08
N GLN A 93 -1.69 14.43 11.04
CA GLN A 93 -2.29 15.33 12.01
C GLN A 93 -3.70 15.79 11.60
N VAL A 94 -4.03 15.63 10.32
CA VAL A 94 -5.32 16.03 9.74
C VAL A 94 -6.38 14.99 10.05
N GLY A 95 -7.60 15.46 10.26
CA GLY A 95 -8.79 14.60 10.33
C GLY A 95 -9.24 14.17 8.93
N ILE A 96 -10.52 13.84 8.79
CA ILE A 96 -11.05 13.36 7.50
C ILE A 96 -11.35 14.47 6.48
N GLU A 97 -11.46 15.73 6.93
CA GLU A 97 -11.51 16.94 6.09
C GLU A 97 -12.47 16.85 4.89
N GLY A 98 -13.74 16.53 5.13
CA GLY A 98 -14.77 16.48 4.09
C GLY A 98 -14.68 15.27 3.14
N ARG A 99 -13.71 14.37 3.30
CA ARG A 99 -13.58 13.12 2.52
C ARG A 99 -14.37 11.96 3.12
N TRP A 100 -15.18 12.23 4.15
CA TRP A 100 -15.87 11.23 4.97
C TRP A 100 -16.61 10.19 4.12
N GLY A 101 -17.48 10.59 3.18
CA GLY A 101 -18.31 9.65 2.42
C GLY A 101 -17.54 8.71 1.47
N TYR A 102 -16.33 9.10 1.06
CA TYR A 102 -15.43 8.21 0.31
C TYR A 102 -14.64 7.31 1.28
N PHE A 103 -14.05 7.91 2.31
CA PHE A 103 -13.19 7.20 3.25
C PHE A 103 -13.94 6.12 4.03
N ASP A 104 -15.21 6.36 4.36
CA ASP A 104 -16.05 5.43 5.11
C ASP A 104 -16.26 4.08 4.41
N LYS A 105 -15.98 4.00 3.11
CA LYS A 105 -16.03 2.75 2.35
C LYS A 105 -14.66 2.07 2.24
N ALA A 106 -13.59 2.83 2.44
CA ALA A 106 -12.22 2.38 2.27
C ALA A 106 -11.61 1.96 3.61
N GLY A 107 -11.62 2.86 4.59
CA GLY A 107 -10.90 2.75 5.85
C GLY A 107 -9.39 2.87 5.70
N GLN A 108 -8.71 3.05 6.84
CA GLN A 108 -7.25 3.21 6.89
C GLN A 108 -6.51 1.97 6.35
N LEU A 109 -7.10 0.77 6.51
CA LEU A 109 -6.49 -0.46 6.03
C LEU A 109 -6.31 -0.46 4.51
N ARG A 110 -7.31 0.02 3.76
CA ARG A 110 -7.23 0.08 2.29
C ARG A 110 -6.56 1.35 1.79
N ASP A 111 -6.76 2.49 2.46
CA ASP A 111 -6.23 3.76 1.96
C ASP A 111 -4.70 3.85 2.10
N MET A 112 -4.14 3.26 3.17
CA MET A 112 -2.72 3.41 3.53
C MET A 112 -1.96 2.09 3.65
N ILE A 113 -2.54 1.07 4.30
CA ILE A 113 -1.79 -0.16 4.59
C ILE A 113 -1.60 -1.02 3.34
N GLN A 114 -2.70 -1.32 2.64
CA GLN A 114 -2.71 -2.24 1.50
C GLN A 114 -1.78 -1.81 0.36
N ASN A 115 -1.57 -0.49 0.21
CA ASN A 115 -0.71 0.11 -0.81
C ASN A 115 0.64 0.55 -0.22
N HIS A 116 0.71 1.75 0.35
CA HIS A 116 1.91 2.48 0.71
C HIS A 116 2.78 1.71 1.70
N LEU A 117 2.21 1.27 2.83
CA LEU A 117 2.99 0.56 3.85
C LEU A 117 3.40 -0.84 3.38
N LEU A 118 2.55 -1.52 2.62
CA LEU A 118 2.91 -2.82 2.04
C LEU A 118 4.06 -2.70 1.03
N GLN A 119 4.08 -1.63 0.23
CA GLN A 119 5.21 -1.33 -0.67
C GLN A 119 6.51 -1.07 0.10
N LEU A 120 6.44 -0.29 1.18
CA LEU A 120 7.59 -0.04 2.06
C LEU A 120 8.08 -1.33 2.73
N LEU A 121 7.18 -2.15 3.26
CA LEU A 121 7.50 -3.45 3.83
C LEU A 121 8.26 -4.31 2.82
N CYS A 122 7.81 -4.36 1.57
CA CYS A 122 8.52 -5.12 0.53
C CYS A 122 9.93 -4.59 0.28
N LEU A 123 10.11 -3.27 0.17
CA LEU A 123 11.43 -2.67 -0.06
C LEU A 123 12.39 -2.87 1.12
N ILE A 124 11.86 -2.90 2.33
CA ILE A 124 12.62 -3.12 3.57
C ILE A 124 13.00 -4.59 3.74
N ALA A 125 12.14 -5.53 3.37
CA ALA A 125 12.33 -6.95 3.67
C ALA A 125 12.89 -7.77 2.50
N MET A 126 12.89 -7.24 1.27
CA MET A 126 13.36 -7.97 0.09
C MET A 126 14.85 -8.33 0.19
N ASP A 127 15.24 -9.46 -0.41
CA ASP A 127 16.64 -9.81 -0.59
C ASP A 127 17.32 -8.85 -1.59
N PRO A 128 18.67 -8.77 -1.61
CA PRO A 128 19.39 -8.05 -2.65
C PRO A 128 18.97 -8.58 -4.04
N PRO A 129 18.52 -7.71 -4.95
CA PRO A 129 18.19 -8.13 -6.30
C PRO A 129 19.47 -8.48 -7.08
N ALA A 130 19.33 -9.31 -8.12
CA ALA A 130 20.47 -9.68 -8.98
C ALA A 130 21.09 -8.47 -9.69
N ASP A 131 20.26 -7.49 -10.06
CA ASP A 131 20.66 -6.19 -10.57
C ASP A 131 19.59 -5.12 -10.22
N LEU A 132 19.81 -3.88 -10.66
CA LEU A 132 18.90 -2.75 -10.41
C LEU A 132 17.82 -2.58 -11.50
N SER A 133 17.60 -3.58 -12.35
CA SER A 133 16.49 -3.55 -13.31
C SER A 133 15.14 -3.57 -12.58
N ALA A 134 14.12 -2.98 -13.22
CA ALA A 134 12.78 -2.92 -12.65
C ALA A 134 12.20 -4.32 -12.36
N ASP A 135 12.53 -5.30 -13.18
CA ASP A 135 12.04 -6.68 -13.06
C ASP A 135 12.73 -7.41 -11.90
N SER A 136 14.05 -7.30 -11.76
CA SER A 136 14.77 -7.91 -10.63
C SER A 136 14.32 -7.34 -9.28
N ILE A 137 14.12 -6.03 -9.18
CA ILE A 137 13.59 -5.43 -7.94
C ILE A 137 12.16 -5.93 -7.67
N ARG A 138 11.32 -6.00 -8.70
CA ARG A 138 9.94 -6.48 -8.56
C ARG A 138 9.87 -7.94 -8.13
N ASP A 139 10.74 -8.80 -8.64
CA ASP A 139 10.79 -10.21 -8.27
C ASP A 139 11.11 -10.40 -6.78
N GLU A 140 12.08 -9.65 -6.24
CA GLU A 140 12.40 -9.71 -4.81
C GLU A 140 11.25 -9.18 -3.93
N LYS A 141 10.56 -8.12 -4.36
CA LYS A 141 9.34 -7.65 -3.68
C LYS A 141 8.23 -8.71 -3.68
N VAL A 142 8.04 -9.41 -4.80
CA VAL A 142 7.03 -10.47 -4.91
C VAL A 142 7.39 -11.67 -4.03
N LYS A 143 8.68 -12.01 -3.87
CA LYS A 143 9.11 -13.07 -2.93
C LYS A 143 8.72 -12.73 -1.49
N VAL A 144 8.89 -11.48 -1.07
CA VAL A 144 8.43 -11.02 0.25
C VAL A 144 6.92 -11.23 0.40
N LEU A 145 6.12 -10.78 -0.57
CA LEU A 145 4.66 -10.96 -0.53
C LEU A 145 4.24 -12.42 -0.46
N LYS A 146 4.96 -13.33 -1.15
CA LYS A 146 4.70 -14.78 -1.08
C LYS A 146 5.08 -15.39 0.28
N ALA A 147 6.08 -14.82 0.96
CA ALA A 147 6.49 -15.22 2.30
C ALA A 147 5.68 -14.55 3.42
N LEU A 148 4.89 -13.52 3.11
CA LEU A 148 4.05 -12.82 4.06
C LEU A 148 2.98 -13.77 4.63
N ALA A 149 3.00 -13.96 5.94
CA ALA A 149 2.04 -14.81 6.62
C ALA A 149 0.63 -14.21 6.54
N PRO A 150 -0.38 -14.96 6.07
CA PRO A 150 -1.77 -14.53 6.19
C PRO A 150 -2.17 -14.38 7.65
N ILE A 151 -2.92 -13.33 7.97
CA ILE A 151 -3.53 -13.17 9.29
C ILE A 151 -4.75 -14.10 9.36
N SER A 152 -4.71 -15.07 10.26
CA SER A 152 -5.83 -15.99 10.49
C SER A 152 -6.95 -15.31 11.30
N PRO A 153 -8.19 -15.84 11.29
CA PRO A 153 -9.26 -15.33 12.14
C PRO A 153 -8.88 -15.22 13.62
N ASP A 154 -8.18 -16.23 14.15
CA ASP A 154 -7.67 -16.23 15.54
C ASP A 154 -6.56 -15.20 15.75
N GLY A 155 -5.78 -14.90 14.71
CA GLY A 155 -4.73 -13.89 14.72
C GLY A 155 -5.28 -12.46 14.75
N LEU A 156 -6.52 -12.22 14.29
CA LEU A 156 -7.08 -10.87 14.22
C LEU A 156 -7.09 -10.16 15.58
N THR A 157 -7.39 -10.87 16.66
CA THR A 157 -7.49 -10.28 18.01
C THR A 157 -6.14 -9.98 18.65
N THR A 158 -5.05 -10.57 18.13
CA THR A 158 -3.69 -10.46 18.70
C THR A 158 -2.71 -9.73 17.80
N GLN A 159 -2.98 -9.67 16.50
CA GLN A 159 -2.09 -9.07 15.49
C GLN A 159 -2.61 -7.76 14.93
N VAL A 160 -3.89 -7.44 15.11
CA VAL A 160 -4.51 -6.24 14.51
C VAL A 160 -5.21 -5.42 15.58
N VAL A 161 -4.90 -4.14 15.61
CA VAL A 161 -5.60 -3.14 16.41
C VAL A 161 -6.21 -2.13 15.44
N ARG A 162 -7.53 -1.92 15.57
CA ARG A 162 -8.27 -0.88 14.84
C ARG A 162 -8.72 0.18 15.84
N GLY A 163 -8.66 1.44 15.43
CA GLY A 163 -9.15 2.57 16.20
C GLY A 163 -9.95 3.51 15.31
N GLN A 164 -10.83 4.29 15.94
CA GLN A 164 -11.57 5.37 15.32
C GLN A 164 -11.39 6.61 16.20
N TYR A 165 -10.95 7.73 15.63
CA TYR A 165 -10.69 8.94 16.40
C TYR A 165 -11.99 9.57 16.90
N ILE A 166 -11.94 10.09 18.13
CA ILE A 166 -13.04 10.81 18.77
C ILE A 166 -12.71 12.31 18.83
N ALA A 167 -13.68 13.11 19.28
CA ALA A 167 -13.47 14.53 19.49
C ALA A 167 -12.23 14.80 20.36
N GLY A 168 -11.47 15.81 19.99
CA GLY A 168 -10.19 16.10 20.62
C GLY A 168 -9.69 17.51 20.34
N TYR A 169 -8.38 17.70 20.49
CA TYR A 169 -7.72 18.97 20.21
C TYR A 169 -6.56 18.76 19.25
N SER A 170 -6.50 19.56 18.18
CA SER A 170 -5.39 19.61 17.23
C SER A 170 -4.94 21.06 17.05
N ALA A 171 -3.63 21.30 17.13
CA ALA A 171 -3.03 22.65 17.09
C ALA A 171 -3.73 23.67 18.03
N GLY A 172 -4.17 23.21 19.21
CA GLY A 172 -4.83 24.05 20.22
C GLY A 172 -6.31 24.37 19.92
N LYS A 173 -6.91 23.81 18.87
CA LYS A 173 -8.33 23.99 18.52
C LYS A 173 -9.11 22.69 18.73
N PRO A 174 -10.37 22.76 19.19
CA PRO A 174 -11.23 21.59 19.25
C PRO A 174 -11.51 21.08 17.83
N VAL A 175 -11.47 19.76 17.65
CA VAL A 175 -11.79 19.07 16.39
C VAL A 175 -12.86 18.00 16.66
N PRO A 176 -13.82 17.81 15.75
CA PRO A 176 -14.88 16.81 15.92
C PRO A 176 -14.33 15.38 15.86
N GLY A 177 -15.06 14.43 16.45
CA GLY A 177 -14.81 13.00 16.24
C GLY A 177 -15.22 12.53 14.84
N TYR A 178 -14.76 11.35 14.41
CA TYR A 178 -15.05 10.84 13.06
C TYR A 178 -16.56 10.68 12.77
N LEU A 179 -17.34 10.32 13.80
CA LEU A 179 -18.80 10.18 13.75
C LEU A 179 -19.56 11.50 14.03
N GLU A 180 -18.84 12.59 14.28
CA GLU A 180 -19.38 13.93 14.52
C GLU A 180 -19.16 14.86 13.33
N GLU A 181 -18.45 14.39 12.30
CA GLU A 181 -18.25 15.11 11.05
C GLU A 181 -19.57 15.37 10.34
N GLU A 182 -19.64 16.47 9.60
CA GLU A 182 -20.85 16.85 8.87
C GLU A 182 -21.24 15.78 7.85
N ASN A 183 -22.52 15.38 7.84
CA ASN A 183 -23.06 14.31 6.99
C ASN A 183 -22.45 12.91 7.22
N SER A 184 -21.84 12.68 8.38
CA SER A 184 -21.33 11.36 8.75
C SER A 184 -22.42 10.36 9.09
N ASN A 185 -22.15 9.07 8.84
CA ASN A 185 -22.92 7.97 9.41
C ASN A 185 -22.48 7.79 10.86
N THR A 186 -23.36 8.14 11.80
CA THR A 186 -23.09 8.03 13.24
C THR A 186 -22.98 6.59 13.75
N GLN A 187 -23.17 5.59 12.88
CA GLN A 187 -23.05 4.15 13.20
C GLN A 187 -21.89 3.47 12.45
N SER A 188 -21.00 4.22 11.81
CA SER A 188 -19.86 3.64 11.09
C SER A 188 -18.87 2.93 12.02
N ASP A 189 -18.43 1.75 11.61
CA ASP A 189 -17.35 0.98 12.24
C ASP A 189 -16.01 1.09 11.48
N THR A 190 -15.90 2.07 10.57
CA THR A 190 -14.70 2.29 9.75
C THR A 190 -13.54 2.74 10.62
N GLU A 191 -12.39 2.10 10.43
CA GLU A 191 -11.17 2.42 11.14
C GLU A 191 -10.45 3.64 10.55
N THR A 192 -10.08 4.59 11.40
CA THR A 192 -9.21 5.74 11.08
C THR A 192 -7.78 5.51 11.56
N PHE A 193 -7.55 4.46 12.34
CA PHE A 193 -6.25 4.02 12.82
C PHE A 193 -6.15 2.50 12.69
N VAL A 194 -4.99 2.02 12.23
CA VAL A 194 -4.68 0.60 12.23
C VAL A 194 -3.22 0.41 12.64
N ALA A 195 -3.00 -0.48 13.60
CA ALA A 195 -1.70 -1.09 13.83
C ALA A 195 -1.82 -2.58 13.53
N LEU A 196 -0.84 -3.15 12.82
CA LEU A 196 -0.80 -4.59 12.60
C LEU A 196 0.61 -5.15 12.74
N ARG A 197 0.71 -6.39 13.22
CA ARG A 197 1.92 -7.19 13.17
C ARG A 197 1.90 -8.05 11.90
N ALA A 198 2.88 -7.83 11.03
CA ALA A 198 3.10 -8.65 9.84
C ALA A 198 4.32 -9.56 10.06
N ASP A 199 4.15 -10.86 9.82
CA ASP A 199 5.23 -11.84 9.93
C ASP A 199 5.66 -12.29 8.53
N ILE A 200 6.95 -12.23 8.22
CA ILE A 200 7.52 -12.68 6.94
C ILE A 200 8.22 -14.01 7.19
N ARG A 201 7.69 -15.09 6.62
CA ARG A 201 8.17 -16.47 6.86
C ARG A 201 9.18 -16.88 5.81
N ASN A 202 10.40 -16.36 5.94
CA ASN A 202 11.55 -16.80 5.17
C ASN A 202 12.76 -17.05 6.10
N TRP A 203 13.94 -17.29 5.52
CA TRP A 203 15.16 -17.60 6.28
C TRP A 203 15.86 -16.36 6.86
N ARG A 204 15.52 -15.16 6.37
CA ARG A 204 16.24 -13.93 6.69
C ARG A 204 15.82 -13.37 8.03
#